data_AF-A0A6V7IU68-F1
#
_entry.id   AF-A0A6V7IU68-F1
#
_cell.length_a   1.000
_cell.length_b   1.000
_cell.length_c   1.000
_cell.angle_alpha   90.00
_cell.angle_beta   90.00
_cell.angle_gamma   90.00
#
_symmetry.space_group_name_H-M   'P 1'
#
loop_
_entity.id
_entity.type
_entity.pdbx_description
1 polymer ?
#
loop_
_entity_poly.entity_id
_entity_poly.type
_entity_poly.pdbx_seq_one_letter_code
_entity_poly.pdbx_strand_id
1 'polypeptide(L)'
;KPQDLKLNHLVKVISPDARVLVGKIRYIGKVPALDDTFVGVELPDDSGSSDGTYRGRRFFICEPDQGIFVPFKKVVFSWYTT
;
A
#
# COMPACT_ATOMS: atom_id res chain seq x y z
N LYS A 1 13.93 -6.53 -1.73
CA LYS A 1 13.10 -7.58 -1.09
C LYS A 1 12.03 -6.91 -0.21
N PRO A 2 10.90 -7.56 0.12
CA PRO A 2 9.88 -6.94 0.97
C PRO A 2 10.41 -6.43 2.32
N GLN A 3 11.43 -7.10 2.87
CA GLN A 3 12.12 -6.70 4.11
C GLN A 3 12.84 -5.35 4.05
N ASP A 4 13.10 -4.82 2.85
CA ASP A 4 13.77 -3.52 2.68
C ASP A 4 12.77 -2.35 2.74
N LEU A 5 11.46 -2.66 2.67
CA LEU A 5 10.41 -1.69 2.91
C LEU A 5 10.27 -1.43 4.40
N LYS A 6 9.97 -0.18 4.76
CA LYS A 6 9.76 0.24 6.15
C LYS A 6 8.43 0.96 6.26
N LEU A 7 7.72 0.71 7.37
CA LEU A 7 6.51 1.45 7.69
C LEU A 7 6.82 2.96 7.77
N ASN A 8 5.84 3.76 7.40
CA ASN A 8 5.88 5.22 7.34
C ASN A 8 6.82 5.84 6.30
N HIS A 9 7.60 5.04 5.57
CA HIS A 9 8.31 5.53 4.38
C HIS A 9 7.32 5.92 3.28
N LEU A 10 7.71 6.89 2.46
CA LEU A 10 7.04 7.13 1.20
C LEU A 10 7.40 6.02 0.21
N VAL A 11 6.48 5.73 -0.69
CA VAL A 11 6.62 4.69 -1.69
C VAL A 11 5.95 5.11 -2.98
N LYS A 12 6.58 4.74 -4.09
CA LYS A 12 6.02 4.82 -5.43
C LYS A 12 5.56 3.44 -5.85
N VAL A 13 4.28 3.33 -6.24
CA VAL A 13 3.66 2.06 -6.63
C VAL A 13 2.94 2.18 -7.98
N ILE A 14 2.70 1.05 -8.62
CA ILE A 14 1.86 0.93 -9.80
C ILE A 14 0.53 0.30 -9.39
N SER A 15 -0.58 1.03 -9.54
CA SER A 15 -1.92 0.56 -9.20
C SER A 15 -2.43 -0.50 -10.21
N PRO A 16 -3.55 -1.19 -9.91
CA PRO A 16 -4.16 -2.17 -10.81
C PRO A 16 -4.54 -1.60 -12.19
N ASP A 17 -4.98 -0.35 -12.24
CA ASP A 17 -5.32 0.41 -13.47
C ASP A 17 -4.08 1.06 -14.14
N ALA A 18 -2.88 0.60 -13.77
CA ALA A 18 -1.59 1.02 -14.35
C ALA A 18 -1.23 2.50 -14.13
N ARG A 19 -1.85 3.18 -13.17
CA ARG A 19 -1.41 4.51 -12.71
C ARG A 19 -0.21 4.38 -11.78
N VAL A 20 0.59 5.44 -11.75
CA VAL A 20 1.70 5.58 -10.81
C VAL A 20 1.20 6.43 -9.64
N LEU A 21 1.22 5.85 -8.44
CA LEU A 21 0.77 6.52 -7.22
C LEU A 21 1.92 6.66 -6.24
N VAL A 22 1.85 7.70 -5.42
CA VAL A 22 2.79 7.96 -4.32
C VAL A 22 2.00 8.07 -3.03
N GLY A 23 2.47 7.39 -1.99
CA GLY A 23 1.86 7.42 -0.68
C GLY A 23 2.78 6.89 0.39
N LYS A 24 2.24 6.68 1.59
CA LYS A 24 2.97 6.22 2.77
C LYS A 24 2.70 4.74 3.04
N ILE A 25 3.75 3.97 3.30
CA ILE A 25 3.62 2.55 3.63
C ILE A 25 2.99 2.42 5.02
N ARG A 26 1.84 1.75 5.09
CA ARG A 26 1.14 1.47 6.36
C ARG A 26 1.03 -0.03 6.68
N TYR A 27 1.24 -0.89 5.69
CA TYR A 27 1.24 -2.33 5.89
C TYR A 27 2.23 -3.03 4.94
N ILE A 28 2.93 -4.05 5.44
CA ILE A 28 3.78 -4.95 4.65
C ILE A 28 3.50 -6.36 5.17
N GLY A 29 2.97 -7.24 4.33
CA GLY A 29 2.70 -8.61 4.76
C GLY A 29 1.75 -9.38 3.87
N LYS A 30 1.38 -10.58 4.33
CA LYS A 30 0.41 -11.45 3.64
C LYS A 30 -1.01 -10.97 3.89
N VAL A 31 -1.79 -10.83 2.81
CA VAL A 31 -3.23 -10.66 2.90
C VAL A 31 -3.88 -12.04 2.78
N PRO A 32 -4.80 -12.44 3.69
CA PRO A 32 -5.46 -13.74 3.62
C PRO A 32 -6.13 -13.96 2.26
N ALA A 33 -6.01 -15.18 1.74
CA ALA A 33 -6.45 -15.60 0.41
C ALA A 33 -5.66 -15.03 -0.78
N LEU A 34 -4.54 -14.32 -0.54
CA LEU A 34 -3.59 -13.89 -1.58
C LEU A 34 -2.21 -14.51 -1.31
N ASP A 35 -1.59 -15.06 -2.35
CA ASP A 35 -0.32 -15.81 -2.21
C ASP A 35 0.92 -14.91 -2.05
N ASP A 36 0.86 -13.70 -2.62
CA ASP A 36 1.97 -12.73 -2.63
C ASP A 36 2.04 -11.90 -1.34
N THR A 37 3.21 -11.33 -1.05
CA THR A 37 3.32 -10.22 -0.09
C THR A 37 2.69 -8.96 -0.69
N PHE A 38 1.84 -8.30 0.09
CA PHE A 38 1.20 -7.04 -0.26
C PHE A 38 1.78 -5.88 0.54
N VAL A 39 1.66 -4.70 -0.05
CA VAL A 39 1.95 -3.42 0.58
C VAL A 39 0.65 -2.64 0.64
N GLY A 40 0.26 -2.26 1.84
CA GLY A 40 -0.83 -1.30 2.07
C GLY A 40 -0.24 0.10 2.11
N VAL A 41 -0.76 0.98 1.26
CA VAL A 41 -0.30 2.35 1.08
C VAL A 41 -1.45 3.30 1.38
N GLU A 42 -1.21 4.29 2.23
CA GLU A 42 -2.08 5.45 2.43
C GLU A 42 -1.68 6.54 1.44
N LEU A 43 -2.63 6.98 0.62
CA LEU A 43 -2.51 8.01 -0.40
C LEU A 43 -2.89 9.37 0.19
N PRO A 44 -2.36 10.48 -0.36
CA PRO A 44 -2.73 11.82 0.08
C PRO A 44 -4.11 12.29 -0.42
N ASP A 45 -4.72 11.55 -1.34
CA ASP A 45 -6.00 11.85 -2.00
C ASP A 45 -6.83 10.56 -2.19
N ASP A 46 -8.04 10.72 -2.74
CA ASP A 46 -9.04 9.66 -2.97
C ASP A 46 -8.76 8.79 -4.22
N SER A 47 -7.50 8.70 -4.67
CA SER A 47 -7.10 7.83 -5.79
C SER A 47 -7.01 6.33 -5.43
N GLY A 48 -7.37 5.95 -4.22
CA GLY A 48 -7.32 4.58 -3.71
C GLY A 48 -8.64 3.83 -3.93
N SER A 49 -8.85 2.80 -3.11
CA SER A 49 -10.04 1.92 -3.22
C SER A 49 -10.41 1.21 -1.91
N SER A 50 -9.87 1.67 -0.79
CA SER A 50 -9.99 1.05 0.52
C SER A 50 -9.80 2.08 1.62
N ASP A 51 -10.34 1.82 2.80
CA ASP A 51 -10.11 2.56 4.05
C ASP A 51 -9.05 1.87 4.95
N GLY A 52 -8.20 1.02 4.34
CA GLY A 52 -7.25 0.16 5.04
C GLY A 52 -7.81 -1.21 5.44
N THR A 53 -9.02 -1.54 4.98
CA THR A 53 -9.62 -2.88 5.11
C THR A 53 -9.55 -3.71 3.82
N TYR A 54 -9.49 -5.03 3.98
CA TYR A 54 -9.65 -5.99 2.89
C TYR A 54 -10.53 -7.15 3.36
N ARG A 55 -11.64 -7.40 2.66
CA ARG A 55 -12.65 -8.43 2.98
C ARG A 55 -13.08 -8.41 4.46
N GLY A 56 -13.39 -7.22 4.99
CA GLY A 56 -13.87 -7.04 6.36
C GLY A 56 -12.80 -7.08 7.46
N ARG A 57 -11.53 -7.36 7.12
CA ARG A 57 -10.41 -7.29 8.07
C ARG A 57 -9.65 -5.98 7.92
N ARG A 58 -9.31 -5.32 9.03
CA ARG A 58 -8.48 -4.11 9.05
C ARG A 58 -6.99 -4.46 9.10
N PHE A 59 -6.21 -3.80 8.26
CA PHE A 59 -4.75 -3.93 8.20
C PHE A 59 -4.05 -2.62 8.59
N PHE A 60 -4.64 -1.49 8.23
CA PHE A 60 -4.22 -0.16 8.65
C PHE A 60 -5.44 0.78 8.69
N ILE A 61 -5.24 2.02 9.14
CA ILE A 61 -6.26 3.06 9.22
C ILE A 61 -5.86 4.18 8.25
N CYS A 62 -6.81 4.60 7.42
CA CYS A 62 -6.77 5.82 6.62
C CYS A 62 -8.21 6.26 6.33
N GLU A 63 -8.38 7.41 5.67
CA GLU A 63 -9.69 7.86 5.20
C GLU A 63 -10.23 6.94 4.08
N PRO A 64 -11.56 6.94 3.85
CA PRO A 64 -12.18 6.25 2.73
C PRO A 64 -11.51 6.62 1.40
N ASP A 65 -11.32 5.61 0.54
CA ASP A 65 -10.69 5.74 -0.77
C ASP A 65 -9.25 6.27 -0.77
N GLN A 66 -8.59 6.38 0.38
CA GLN A 66 -7.16 6.75 0.47
C GLN A 66 -6.24 5.55 0.66
N GLY A 67 -6.78 4.35 0.88
CA GLY A 67 -6.02 3.12 1.02
C GLY A 67 -5.92 2.38 -0.31
N ILE A 68 -4.73 1.83 -0.60
CA ILE A 68 -4.56 0.87 -1.69
C ILE A 68 -3.69 -0.31 -1.24
N PHE A 69 -4.07 -1.51 -1.66
CA PHE A 69 -3.25 -2.71 -1.51
C PHE A 69 -2.67 -3.09 -2.87
N VAL A 70 -1.33 -3.17 -2.96
CA VAL A 70 -0.64 -3.64 -4.17
C VAL A 70 0.28 -4.81 -3.84
N PRO A 71 0.43 -5.78 -4.76
CA PRO A 71 1.48 -6.80 -4.63
C PRO A 71 2.86 -6.13 -4.56
N PHE A 72 3.80 -6.71 -3.81
CA PHE A 72 5.17 -6.19 -3.68
C PHE A 72 5.84 -5.96 -5.05
N LYS A 73 5.56 -6.80 -6.05
CA LYS A 73 6.06 -6.66 -7.43
C LYS A 73 5.63 -5.37 -8.16
N LYS A 74 4.67 -4.63 -7.61
CA LYS A 74 4.20 -3.34 -8.11
C LYS A 74 4.82 -2.15 -7.36
N VAL A 75 5.69 -2.41 -6.39
CA VAL A 75 6.49 -1.36 -5.72
C VAL A 75 7.67 -1.00 -6.61
N VAL A 76 7.85 0.30 -6.86
CA VAL A 76 8.96 0.83 -7.66
C VAL A 76 10.16 1.13 -6.77
N PHE A 77 9.99 1.98 -5.76
CA PHE A 77 10.98 2.27 -4.72
C PHE A 77 10.32 2.94 -3.50
N SER A 78 11.01 2.93 -2.36
CA SER A 78 10.60 3.62 -1.14
C SER A 78 11.71 4.51 -0.59
N TRP A 79 11.36 5.60 0.08
CA TRP A 79 12.29 6.55 0.67
C TRP A 79 11.74 7.10 1.99
N TYR A 80 12.62 7.62 2.84
CA TYR A 80 12.22 8.38 4.02
C TYR A 80 12.13 9.87 3.65
N THR A 81 11.30 10.61 4.38
CA THR A 81 11.34 12.08 4.40
C THR A 81 12.02 12.52 5.68
N THR A 82 12.92 13.50 5.59
CA THR A 82 13.49 14.17 6.77
C THR A 82 12.41 14.94 7.53
#